data_AF-A0A6H1W4W9-F1
#
_entry.id   AF-A0A6H1W4W9-F1
#
_cell.length_a   1.000
_cell.length_b   1.000
_cell.length_c   1.000
_cell.angle_alpha   90.00
_cell.angle_beta   90.00
_cell.angle_gamma   90.00
#
_symmetry.space_group_name_H-M   'P 1'
#
loop_
_entity.id
_entity.type
_entity.pdbx_description
1 polymer ?
#
loop_
_entity_poly.entity_id
_entity_poly.type
_entity_poly.pdbx_seq_one_letter_code
_entity_poly.pdbx_strand_id
1 'polypeptide(L)'
;MNPNTLSYNHAHDEARRQLRRHERDLQWAKDRRRQQERELAEARALLAASPATLVWTPLTIAAVLLVADAVLVWGVLNSSLLGSTGFIAVWAGAAFAAVVIAKVTVSLVRLHGRRRAARKRVQVRDARLAHTQFHIEESLGSFIDGHQVARATR
;
A
#
# COMPACT_ATOMS: atom_id res chain seq x y z
N MET A 1 -18.92 27.30 -55.03
CA MET A 1 -18.38 26.69 -53.79
C MET A 1 -18.00 25.26 -54.14
N ASN A 2 -16.72 24.88 -54.06
CA ASN A 2 -16.25 23.59 -54.54
C ASN A 2 -16.48 22.51 -53.46
N PRO A 3 -17.27 21.45 -53.71
CA PRO A 3 -17.62 20.44 -52.70
C PRO A 3 -16.40 19.71 -52.13
N ASN A 4 -15.30 19.64 -52.88
CA ASN A 4 -14.06 18.97 -52.48
C ASN A 4 -13.31 19.70 -51.35
N THR A 5 -13.47 21.01 -51.21
CA THR A 5 -12.82 21.77 -50.12
C THR A 5 -13.56 21.62 -48.79
N LEU A 6 -14.87 21.33 -48.81
CA LEU A 6 -15.68 21.10 -47.61
C LEU A 6 -15.42 19.73 -46.98
N SER A 7 -15.30 18.67 -47.80
CA SER A 7 -14.99 17.31 -47.30
C SER A 7 -13.57 17.21 -46.75
N TYR A 8 -12.60 17.85 -47.39
CA TYR A 8 -11.21 17.90 -46.91
C TYR A 8 -11.08 18.61 -45.55
N ASN A 9 -11.76 19.74 -45.36
CA ASN A 9 -11.79 20.45 -44.09
C ASN A 9 -12.44 19.62 -42.97
N HIS A 10 -13.49 18.86 -43.29
CA HIS A 10 -14.15 18.00 -42.30
C HIS A 10 -13.26 16.84 -41.85
N ALA A 11 -12.63 16.14 -42.79
CA ALA A 11 -11.72 15.04 -42.48
C ALA A 11 -10.49 15.50 -41.65
N HIS A 12 -9.96 16.69 -41.97
CA HIS A 12 -8.84 17.28 -41.22
C HIS A 12 -9.24 17.65 -39.79
N ASP A 13 -10.44 18.19 -39.60
CA ASP A 13 -10.96 18.53 -38.27
C ASP A 13 -11.26 17.28 -37.43
N GLU A 14 -11.77 16.21 -38.04
CA GLU A 14 -11.98 14.92 -37.38
C GLU A 14 -10.66 14.27 -36.97
N ALA A 15 -9.66 14.24 -37.85
CA ALA A 15 -8.33 13.74 -37.54
C ALA A 15 -7.69 14.51 -36.37
N ARG A 16 -7.82 15.85 -36.36
CA ARG A 16 -7.35 16.69 -35.24
C ARG A 16 -8.10 16.40 -33.94
N ARG A 17 -9.41 16.14 -33.99
CA ARG A 17 -10.19 15.76 -32.80
C ARG A 17 -9.75 14.40 -32.26
N GLN A 18 -9.47 13.44 -33.14
CA GLN A 18 -9.00 12.11 -32.76
C GLN A 18 -7.59 12.15 -32.16
N LEU A 19 -6.68 12.94 -32.73
CA LEU A 19 -5.35 13.16 -32.18
C LEU A 19 -5.42 13.68 -30.73
N ARG A 20 -6.23 14.72 -30.48
CA ARG A 20 -6.43 15.27 -29.13
C ARG A 20 -7.04 14.27 -28.14
N ARG A 21 -7.86 13.32 -28.61
CA ARG A 21 -8.38 12.23 -27.77
C ARG A 21 -7.25 11.28 -27.37
N HIS A 22 -6.46 10.82 -28.35
CA HIS A 22 -5.31 9.96 -28.09
C HIS A 22 -4.27 10.60 -27.16
N GLU A 23 -4.00 11.91 -27.30
CA GLU A 23 -3.12 12.65 -26.40
C GLU A 23 -3.65 12.65 -24.96
N ARG A 24 -4.95 12.89 -24.77
CA ARG A 24 -5.58 12.82 -23.43
C ARG A 24 -5.53 11.42 -22.85
N ASP A 25 -5.81 10.40 -23.66
CA ASP A 25 -5.80 9.01 -23.22
C ASP A 25 -4.38 8.57 -22.83
N LEU A 26 -3.37 8.98 -23.61
CA LEU A 26 -1.97 8.75 -23.30
C LEU A 26 -1.55 9.48 -22.01
N GLN A 27 -1.98 10.73 -21.85
CA GLN A 27 -1.68 11.51 -20.66
C GLN A 27 -2.32 10.87 -19.42
N TRP A 28 -3.59 10.46 -19.52
CA TRP A 28 -4.30 9.74 -18.47
C TRP A 28 -3.60 8.41 -18.11
N ALA A 29 -3.16 7.65 -19.11
CA ALA A 29 -2.41 6.41 -18.91
C ALA A 29 -1.07 6.66 -18.20
N LYS A 30 -0.33 7.71 -18.60
CA LYS A 30 0.92 8.12 -17.94
C LYS A 30 0.69 8.54 -16.50
N ASP A 31 -0.34 9.32 -16.24
CA ASP A 31 -0.66 9.81 -14.90
C ASP A 31 -1.11 8.66 -13.99
N ARG A 32 -1.92 7.73 -14.50
CA ARG A 32 -2.29 6.48 -13.79
C ARG A 32 -1.07 5.63 -13.48
N ARG A 33 -0.11 5.51 -14.41
CA ARG A 33 1.14 4.80 -14.18
C ARG A 33 1.98 5.46 -13.08
N ARG A 34 2.15 6.78 -13.14
CA ARG A 34 2.88 7.54 -12.10
C ARG A 34 2.23 7.39 -10.73
N GLN A 35 0.91 7.41 -10.66
CA GLN A 35 0.17 7.18 -9.43
C GLN A 35 0.43 5.77 -8.88
N GLN A 36 0.36 4.73 -9.73
CA GLN A 36 0.68 3.36 -9.32
C GLN A 36 2.13 3.20 -8.85
N GLU A 37 3.08 3.90 -9.49
CA GLU A 37 4.48 3.90 -9.08
C GLU A 37 4.67 4.53 -7.69
N ARG A 38 3.97 5.63 -7.40
CA ARG A 38 3.95 6.27 -6.07
C ARG A 38 3.35 5.37 -5.00
N GLU A 39 2.16 4.83 -5.25
CA GLU A 39 1.48 3.90 -4.33
C GLU A 39 2.34 2.66 -4.03
N LEU A 40 3.12 2.21 -5.01
CA LEU A 40 4.03 1.09 -4.82
C LEU A 40 5.32 1.48 -4.09
N ALA A 41 5.84 2.67 -4.34
CA ALA A 41 6.97 3.22 -3.56
C ALA A 41 6.58 3.36 -2.09
N GLU A 42 5.38 3.85 -1.79
CA GLU A 42 4.83 3.91 -0.43
C GLU A 42 4.69 2.51 0.18
N ALA A 43 4.16 1.54 -0.57
CA ALA A 43 4.04 0.16 -0.11
C ALA A 43 5.43 -0.47 0.18
N ARG A 44 6.44 -0.19 -0.64
CA ARG A 44 7.82 -0.63 -0.41
C ARG A 44 8.45 0.05 0.78
N ALA A 45 8.25 1.36 0.96
CA ALA A 45 8.72 2.10 2.13
C ALA A 45 8.14 1.54 3.43
N LEU A 46 6.84 1.21 3.43
CA LEU A 46 6.17 0.54 4.56
C LEU A 46 6.75 -0.85 4.87
N LEU A 47 7.26 -1.56 3.86
CA LEU A 47 7.89 -2.87 4.03
C LEU A 47 9.36 -2.78 4.43
N ALA A 48 10.07 -1.75 3.97
CA ALA A 48 11.46 -1.45 4.32
C ALA A 48 11.59 -1.00 5.78
N ALA A 49 10.54 -0.37 6.34
CA ALA A 49 10.48 -0.05 7.74
C ALA A 49 10.59 -1.32 8.61
N SER A 50 11.54 -1.29 9.54
CA SER A 50 11.78 -2.35 10.52
C SER A 50 10.46 -2.70 11.23
N PRO A 51 10.05 -3.99 11.24
CA PRO A 51 8.86 -4.40 11.97
C PRO A 51 9.00 -4.10 13.46
N ALA A 52 10.22 -4.14 13.98
CA ALA A 52 10.50 -3.81 15.36
C ALA A 52 10.19 -2.34 15.66
N THR A 53 10.69 -1.38 14.86
CA THR A 53 10.50 0.05 15.16
C THR A 53 9.04 0.48 15.13
N LEU A 54 8.23 -0.10 14.25
CA LEU A 54 6.79 0.17 14.15
C LEU A 54 5.98 -0.42 15.32
N VAL A 55 6.48 -1.49 15.94
CA VAL A 55 5.85 -2.16 17.09
C VAL A 55 6.33 -1.55 18.41
N TRP A 56 7.60 -1.13 18.48
CA TRP A 56 8.18 -0.57 19.70
C TRP A 56 7.45 0.67 20.17
N THR A 57 7.12 1.62 19.30
CA THR A 57 6.46 2.87 19.72
C THR A 57 5.11 2.66 20.43
N PRO A 58 4.13 1.91 19.90
CA PRO A 58 2.89 1.65 20.63
C PRO A 58 3.12 0.80 21.88
N LEU A 59 4.14 -0.06 21.89
CA LEU A 59 4.44 -0.96 23.00
C LEU A 59 5.15 -0.23 24.15
N THR A 60 6.04 0.72 23.88
CA THR A 60 6.67 1.59 24.89
C THR A 60 5.65 2.52 25.52
N ILE A 61 4.77 3.14 24.72
CA ILE A 61 3.68 3.97 25.25
C ILE A 61 2.79 3.16 26.17
N ALA A 62 2.42 1.95 25.77
CA ALA A 62 1.61 1.06 26.59
C ALA A 62 2.31 0.64 27.88
N ALA A 63 3.60 0.31 27.80
CA ALA A 63 4.40 -0.04 28.97
C ALA A 63 4.45 1.13 29.97
N VAL A 64 4.68 2.36 29.50
CA VAL A 64 4.67 3.56 30.35
C VAL A 64 3.31 3.77 31.00
N LEU A 65 2.22 3.65 30.24
CA LEU A 65 0.87 3.81 30.79
C LEU A 65 0.53 2.73 31.82
N LEU A 66 0.91 1.47 31.58
CA LEU A 66 0.66 0.37 32.51
C LEU A 66 1.52 0.48 33.77
N VAL A 67 2.78 0.92 33.66
CA VAL A 67 3.63 1.18 34.83
C VAL A 67 3.07 2.33 35.65
N ALA A 68 2.65 3.43 35.02
CA ALA A 68 2.02 4.55 35.73
C ALA A 68 0.74 4.12 36.45
N ASP A 69 -0.12 3.34 35.78
CA ASP A 69 -1.34 2.78 36.38
C ASP A 69 -1.02 1.84 37.55
N ALA A 70 -0.02 0.96 37.40
CA ALA A 70 0.41 0.06 38.47
C ALA A 70 0.95 0.82 39.70
N VAL A 71 1.71 1.89 39.51
CA VAL A 71 2.20 2.75 40.61
C VAL A 71 1.03 3.42 41.34
N LEU A 72 0.03 3.89 40.61
CA LEU A 72 -1.18 4.49 41.20
C LEU A 72 -1.97 3.45 42.00
N VAL A 73 -2.22 2.28 41.43
CA VAL A 73 -2.91 1.16 42.08
C VAL A 73 -2.15 0.73 43.34
N TRP A 74 -0.83 0.62 43.26
CA TRP A 74 0.01 0.30 44.41
C TRP A 74 -0.11 1.35 45.53
N GLY A 75 -0.09 2.63 45.18
CA GLY A 75 -0.29 3.71 46.14
C GLY A 75 -1.67 3.67 46.81
N VAL A 76 -2.71 3.34 46.04
CA VAL A 76 -4.07 3.16 46.57
C VAL A 76 -4.14 2.00 47.55
N LEU A 77 -3.55 0.85 47.21
CA LEU A 77 -3.57 -0.36 48.06
C LEU A 77 -2.80 -0.19 49.38
N ASN A 78 -1.76 0.64 49.39
CA ASN A 78 -0.95 0.90 50.59
C ASN A 78 -1.44 2.11 51.40
N SER A 79 -2.49 2.79 50.95
CA SER A 79 -3.05 3.96 51.64
C SER A 79 -4.17 3.54 52.59
N SER A 80 -3.97 3.77 53.89
CA SER A 80 -5.01 3.58 54.92
C SER A 80 -6.14 4.63 54.86
N LEU A 81 -5.98 5.67 54.04
CA LEU A 81 -6.90 6.82 53.99
C LEU A 81 -8.10 6.62 53.05
N LEU A 82 -8.05 5.63 52.14
CA LEU A 82 -8.97 5.54 51.01
C LEU A 82 -10.19 4.64 51.23
N GLY A 83 -10.18 3.74 52.22
CA GLY A 83 -11.34 2.90 52.57
C GLY A 83 -12.05 2.28 51.33
N SER A 84 -13.37 2.44 51.23
CA SER A 84 -14.18 1.94 50.10
C SER A 84 -13.90 2.63 48.76
N THR A 85 -13.38 3.87 48.77
CA THR A 85 -13.01 4.58 47.52
C THR A 85 -11.76 3.98 46.86
N GLY A 86 -10.88 3.35 47.65
CA GLY A 86 -9.72 2.61 47.13
C GLY A 86 -10.13 1.42 46.25
N PHE A 87 -11.20 0.72 46.61
CA PHE A 87 -11.73 -0.39 45.80
C PHE A 87 -12.18 0.07 44.41
N ILE A 88 -12.89 1.20 44.33
CA ILE A 88 -13.34 1.79 43.05
C ILE A 88 -12.14 2.20 42.20
N ALA A 89 -11.12 2.81 42.81
CA ALA A 89 -9.91 3.24 42.11
C ALA A 89 -9.11 2.07 41.53
N VAL A 90 -9.01 0.94 42.25
CA VAL A 90 -8.34 -0.28 41.75
C VAL A 90 -9.07 -0.84 40.52
N TRP A 91 -10.41 -0.91 40.56
CA TRP A 91 -11.20 -1.36 39.39
C TRP A 91 -11.15 -0.38 38.22
N ALA A 92 -11.08 0.92 38.50
CA ALA A 92 -10.87 1.93 37.47
C ALA A 92 -9.50 1.75 36.78
N GLY A 93 -8.45 1.46 37.54
CA GLY A 93 -7.12 1.11 37.00
C GLY A 93 -7.18 -0.15 36.13
N ALA A 94 -7.83 -1.22 36.61
CA ALA A 94 -8.01 -2.44 35.83
C ALA A 94 -8.76 -2.19 34.49
N ALA A 95 -9.81 -1.36 34.50
CA ALA A 95 -10.52 -0.97 33.30
C ALA A 95 -9.63 -0.14 32.35
N PHE A 96 -8.82 0.77 32.89
CA PHE A 96 -7.86 1.56 32.12
C PHE A 96 -6.81 0.66 31.45
N ALA A 97 -6.20 -0.26 32.19
CA ALA A 97 -5.24 -1.23 31.66
C ALA A 97 -5.84 -2.07 30.52
N ALA A 98 -7.09 -2.54 30.67
CA ALA A 98 -7.79 -3.28 29.63
C ALA A 98 -7.95 -2.45 28.34
N VAL A 99 -8.30 -1.17 28.45
CA VAL A 99 -8.42 -0.26 27.31
C VAL A 99 -7.07 -0.04 26.61
N VAL A 100 -5.99 0.15 27.38
CA VAL A 100 -4.63 0.31 26.83
C VAL A 100 -4.23 -0.94 26.03
N ILE A 101 -4.41 -2.13 26.61
CA ILE A 101 -4.11 -3.41 25.94
C ILE A 101 -4.94 -3.57 24.65
N ALA A 102 -6.24 -3.27 24.69
CA ALA A 102 -7.11 -3.33 23.53
C ALA A 102 -6.64 -2.38 22.41
N LYS A 103 -6.27 -1.14 22.76
CA LYS A 103 -5.77 -0.14 21.80
C LYS A 103 -4.46 -0.58 21.13
N VAL A 104 -3.52 -1.13 21.90
CA VAL A 104 -2.26 -1.67 21.38
C VAL A 104 -2.54 -2.83 20.43
N THR A 105 -3.40 -3.76 20.83
CA THR A 105 -3.78 -4.92 20.03
C THR A 105 -4.38 -4.48 18.69
N VAL A 106 -5.32 -3.54 18.69
CA VAL A 106 -5.93 -2.99 17.46
C VAL A 106 -4.88 -2.30 16.58
N SER A 107 -3.97 -1.54 17.18
CA SER A 107 -2.87 -0.88 16.45
C SER A 107 -1.97 -1.90 15.74
N LEU A 108 -1.57 -2.96 16.46
CA LEU A 108 -0.72 -4.03 15.93
C LEU A 108 -1.43 -4.84 14.84
N VAL A 109 -2.71 -5.17 15.01
CA VAL A 109 -3.52 -5.86 14.00
C VAL A 109 -3.63 -5.01 12.73
N ARG A 110 -3.90 -3.71 12.87
CA ARG A 110 -3.99 -2.79 11.72
C ARG A 110 -2.66 -2.67 10.98
N LEU A 111 -1.55 -2.60 11.71
CA LEU A 111 -0.20 -2.59 11.14
C LEU A 111 0.09 -3.89 10.35
N HIS A 112 -0.22 -5.04 10.95
CA HIS A 112 -0.08 -6.35 10.30
C HIS A 112 -0.94 -6.46 9.04
N GLY A 113 -2.20 -6.00 9.10
CA GLY A 113 -3.11 -5.96 7.96
C GLY A 113 -2.57 -5.11 6.82
N ARG A 114 -2.08 -3.89 7.13
CA ARG A 114 -1.45 -2.99 6.15
C ARG A 114 -0.21 -3.62 5.50
N ARG A 115 0.66 -4.27 6.27
CA ARG A 115 1.84 -4.97 5.72
C ARG A 115 1.44 -6.17 4.86
N ARG A 116 0.44 -6.96 5.25
CA ARG A 116 -0.07 -8.08 4.42
C ARG A 116 -0.64 -7.57 3.10
N ALA A 117 -1.41 -6.49 3.13
CA ALA A 117 -1.94 -5.86 1.92
C ALA A 117 -0.80 -5.31 1.01
N ALA A 118 0.20 -4.65 1.59
CA ALA A 118 1.37 -4.17 0.87
C ALA A 118 2.17 -5.33 0.23
N ARG A 119 2.40 -6.43 0.96
CA ARG A 119 3.06 -7.64 0.43
C ARG A 119 2.30 -8.22 -0.76
N LYS A 120 0.98 -8.38 -0.64
CA LYS A 120 0.15 -8.89 -1.74
C LYS A 120 0.24 -8.00 -2.98
N ARG A 121 0.22 -6.67 -2.82
CA ARG A 121 0.36 -5.72 -3.96
C ARG A 121 1.69 -5.86 -4.68
N VAL A 122 2.79 -5.98 -3.92
CA VAL A 122 4.13 -6.19 -4.50
C VAL A 122 4.20 -7.56 -5.19
N GLN A 123 3.75 -8.63 -4.53
CA GLN A 123 3.75 -9.99 -5.10
C GLN A 123 2.94 -10.09 -6.40
N VAL A 124 1.75 -9.49 -6.46
CA VAL A 124 0.94 -9.49 -7.68
C VAL A 124 1.63 -8.75 -8.82
N ARG A 125 2.31 -7.63 -8.53
CA ARG A 125 3.09 -6.91 -9.55
C ARG A 125 4.26 -7.76 -10.03
N ASP A 126 5.03 -8.33 -9.11
CA ASP A 126 6.20 -9.14 -9.46
C ASP A 126 5.79 -10.37 -10.27
N ALA A 127 4.68 -11.03 -9.92
CA ALA A 127 4.11 -12.12 -10.71
C ALA A 127 3.68 -11.68 -12.11
N ARG A 128 3.05 -10.51 -12.26
CA ARG A 128 2.69 -9.95 -13.57
C ARG A 128 3.92 -9.62 -14.41
N LEU A 129 4.95 -9.03 -13.79
CA LEU A 129 6.21 -8.69 -14.48
C LEU A 129 6.92 -9.95 -14.94
N ALA A 130 7.04 -10.96 -14.07
CA ALA A 130 7.60 -12.27 -14.43
C ALA A 130 6.82 -12.92 -15.58
N HIS A 131 5.49 -12.85 -15.56
CA HIS A 131 4.67 -13.39 -16.64
C HIS A 131 4.87 -12.63 -17.96
N THR A 132 4.94 -11.30 -17.94
CA THR A 132 5.22 -10.53 -19.16
C THR A 132 6.64 -10.76 -19.68
N GLN A 133 7.61 -10.91 -18.77
CA GLN A 133 8.99 -11.21 -19.14
C GLN A 133 9.09 -12.59 -19.78
N PHE A 134 8.40 -13.58 -19.24
CA PHE A 134 8.30 -14.92 -19.83
C PHE A 134 7.78 -14.86 -21.28
N HIS A 135 6.68 -14.15 -21.55
CA HIS A 135 6.16 -14.00 -22.92
C HIS A 135 7.11 -13.24 -23.85
N ILE A 136 7.86 -12.27 -23.32
CA ILE A 136 8.88 -11.56 -24.10
C ILE A 136 10.04 -12.48 -24.46
N GLU A 137 10.52 -13.28 -23.51
CA GLU A 137 11.59 -14.25 -23.74
C GLU A 137 11.16 -15.36 -24.71
N GLU A 138 9.93 -15.86 -24.60
CA GLU A 138 9.34 -16.86 -25.50
C GLU A 138 9.15 -16.31 -26.93
N SER A 139 8.64 -15.08 -27.07
CA SER A 139 8.49 -14.43 -28.38
C SER A 139 9.85 -14.11 -29.03
N LEU A 140 10.87 -13.75 -28.24
CA LEU A 140 12.24 -13.60 -28.73
C LEU A 140 12.84 -14.92 -29.20
N GLY A 141 12.67 -16.00 -28.42
CA GLY A 141 13.14 -17.34 -28.78
C GLY A 141 12.53 -17.82 -30.09
N SER A 142 11.20 -17.76 -30.21
CA SER A 142 10.50 -18.14 -31.45
C SER A 142 10.90 -17.30 -32.67
N PHE A 143 11.15 -16.00 -32.48
CA PHE A 143 11.65 -15.14 -33.57
C PHE A 143 13.06 -15.54 -34.03
N ILE A 144 13.97 -15.79 -33.10
CA ILE A 144 15.34 -16.21 -33.40
C ILE A 144 15.34 -17.56 -34.12
N ASP A 145 14.59 -18.53 -33.60
CA ASP A 145 14.48 -19.87 -34.20
C ASP A 145 13.90 -19.79 -35.61
N GLY A 146 12.82 -19.02 -35.80
CA GLY A 146 12.23 -18.81 -37.12
C GLY A 146 13.20 -18.14 -38.10
N HIS A 147 14.02 -17.20 -37.63
CA HIS A 147 15.01 -16.54 -38.47
C HIS A 147 16.19 -17.45 -38.82
N GLN A 148 16.61 -18.33 -37.91
CA GLN A 148 17.64 -19.34 -38.18
C GLN A 148 17.16 -20.39 -39.20
N VAL A 149 15.93 -20.89 -39.06
CA VAL A 149 15.32 -21.84 -40.02
C VAL A 149 15.20 -21.22 -41.42
N ALA A 150 14.78 -19.95 -41.51
CA ALA A 150 14.69 -19.23 -42.78
C ALA A 150 16.05 -18.98 -43.46
N ARG A 151 17.15 -18.91 -42.68
CA ARG A 151 18.51 -18.85 -43.24
C ARG A 151 19.03 -20.21 -43.66
N ALA A 152 18.71 -21.27 -42.93
CA ALA A 152 19.17 -22.63 -43.25
C ALA A 152 18.48 -23.23 -44.48
N THR A 153 17.32 -22.69 -44.88
CA THR A 153 16.55 -23.12 -46.05
C THR A 153 16.77 -22.25 -47.29
N ARG A 154 17.70 -21.28 -47.22
CA ARG A 154 18.23 -20.53 -48.36
C ARG A 154 19.59 -21.08 -48.76
#